data_AF-A0A7R9VDH9-F1
#
_entry.id   AF-A0A7R9VDH9-F1
#
_cell.length_a   1.000
_cell.length_b   1.000
_cell.length_c   1.000
_cell.angle_alpha   90.00
_cell.angle_beta   90.00
_cell.angle_gamma   90.00
#
_symmetry.space_group_name_H-M   'P 1'
#
loop_
_entity.id
_entity.type
_entity.pdbx_description
1 polymer ?
#
loop_
_entity_poly.entity_id
_entity_poly.type
_entity_poly.pdbx_seq_one_letter_code
_entity_poly.pdbx_strand_id
1 'polypeptide(L)'
;MKHKLVPLRYLCAVHDSYDAHPSYVVCGGCVFVPLSWPWISAHKHSDGWEGGFPSYNSVSSLPAEGEKQVIVLSKVLADEVNIGYHLKKWLILCRVNGEVPANMRELVRLISKAGSKKHLEFRLHPINEEDFNEQAICLDMEECKQAEDRILKQHMIASWCSDDVIPAEIDVTSAKTMVSTLKCTSDKPKTAA
;
A
#
# COMPACT_ATOMS: atom_id res chain seq x y z
N MET A 1 41.60 0.81 10.10
CA MET A 1 40.29 0.65 9.44
C MET A 1 39.35 1.72 9.94
N LYS A 2 38.79 2.56 9.06
CA LYS A 2 37.78 3.56 9.47
C LYS A 2 36.42 2.86 9.51
N HIS A 3 35.90 2.57 10.70
CA HIS A 3 34.52 2.10 10.83
C HIS A 3 33.58 3.28 10.56
N LYS A 4 32.82 3.20 9.47
CA LYS A 4 31.79 4.18 9.14
C LYS A 4 30.53 3.79 9.90
N LEU A 5 30.22 4.53 10.95
CA LEU A 5 28.93 4.41 11.63
C LEU A 5 27.84 4.86 10.65
N VAL A 6 26.89 3.99 10.37
CA VAL A 6 25.68 4.29 9.62
C VAL A 6 24.49 4.13 10.56
N PRO A 7 23.48 5.01 10.48
CA PRO A 7 22.29 4.85 11.29
C PRO A 7 21.59 3.53 10.93
N LEU A 8 21.17 2.79 11.95
CA LEU A 8 20.35 1.59 11.78
C LEU A 8 19.02 2.00 11.14
N ARG A 9 18.67 1.34 10.04
CA ARG A 9 17.36 1.46 9.39
C ARG A 9 16.56 0.20 9.66
N TYR A 10 15.44 0.36 10.35
CA TYR A 10 14.50 -0.72 10.62
C TYR A 10 13.53 -0.88 9.46
N LEU A 11 13.12 -2.10 9.15
CA LEU A 11 12.11 -2.39 8.13
C LEU A 11 10.75 -1.77 8.47
N CYS A 12 10.45 -1.66 9.77
CA CYS A 12 9.30 -0.94 10.29
C CYS A 12 9.80 0.34 10.98
N ALA A 13 9.29 1.50 10.54
CA ALA A 13 9.71 2.77 11.10
C ALA A 13 9.29 2.87 12.58
N VAL A 14 10.27 3.09 13.47
CA VAL A 14 10.04 3.23 14.92
C VAL A 14 9.48 4.62 15.26
N HIS A 15 9.85 5.63 14.47
CA HIS A 15 9.40 7.00 14.62
C HIS A 15 8.93 7.54 13.28
N ASP A 16 7.83 8.29 13.30
CA ASP A 16 7.52 9.21 12.21
C ASP A 16 8.59 10.31 12.24
N SER A 17 9.10 10.71 11.07
CA SER A 17 10.03 11.85 11.01
C SER A 17 9.34 13.14 11.50
N TYR A 18 10.11 14.17 11.84
CA TYR A 18 9.52 15.45 12.25
C TYR A 18 8.68 16.04 11.11
N ASP A 19 7.44 16.46 11.39
CA ASP A 19 6.44 16.90 10.42
C ASP A 19 6.12 15.89 9.29
N ALA A 20 6.25 14.59 9.56
CA ALA A 20 5.92 13.56 8.57
C ALA A 20 4.43 13.52 8.25
N HIS A 21 4.10 13.64 6.96
CA HIS A 21 2.77 13.31 6.45
C HIS A 21 2.65 11.79 6.29
N PRO A 22 1.51 11.16 6.63
CA PRO A 22 1.34 9.72 6.48
C PRO A 22 1.33 9.31 5.00
N SER A 23 2.21 8.39 4.63
CA SER A 23 2.20 7.79 3.30
C SER A 23 1.01 6.85 3.15
N TYR A 24 0.19 7.01 2.10
CA TYR A 24 -0.96 6.14 1.87
C TYR A 24 -1.28 5.95 0.38
N VAL A 25 -1.97 4.85 0.07
CA VAL A 25 -2.53 4.55 -1.25
C VAL A 25 -3.94 3.96 -1.08
N VAL A 26 -4.89 4.41 -1.88
CA VAL A 26 -6.28 3.98 -1.92
C VAL A 26 -6.59 3.46 -3.31
N CYS A 27 -7.07 2.22 -3.41
CA CYS A 27 -7.48 1.63 -4.70
C CYS A 27 -8.69 0.72 -4.49
N GLY A 28 -9.80 0.97 -5.19
CA GLY A 28 -11.05 0.21 -5.03
C GLY A 28 -11.58 0.20 -3.59
N GLY A 29 -11.26 1.23 -2.81
CA GLY A 29 -11.55 1.34 -1.38
C GLY A 29 -10.53 0.67 -0.45
N CYS A 30 -9.61 -0.14 -0.96
CA CYS A 30 -8.51 -0.69 -0.15
C CYS A 30 -7.49 0.39 0.20
N VAL A 31 -7.29 0.65 1.50
CA VAL A 31 -6.35 1.64 2.02
C VAL A 31 -5.07 0.95 2.50
N PHE A 32 -3.97 1.24 1.82
CA PHE A 32 -2.64 0.73 2.12
C PHE A 32 -1.77 1.80 2.77
N VAL A 33 -1.01 1.40 3.78
CA VAL A 33 -0.05 2.25 4.49
C VAL A 33 1.22 1.44 4.79
N PRO A 34 2.39 2.09 4.93
CA PRO A 34 3.58 1.41 5.43
C PRO A 34 3.37 1.04 6.91
N LEU A 35 3.79 -0.16 7.28
CA LEU A 35 3.79 -0.59 8.67
C LEU A 35 4.80 0.24 9.45
N SER A 36 4.30 0.93 10.49
CA SER A 36 5.11 1.74 11.39
C SER A 36 4.70 1.49 12.84
N TRP A 37 5.60 1.75 13.78
CA TRP A 37 5.28 1.68 15.20
C TRP A 37 4.14 2.64 15.60
N PRO A 38 4.09 3.90 15.12
CA PRO A 38 2.95 4.78 15.35
C PRO A 38 1.62 4.17 14.88
N TRP A 39 1.59 3.55 13.70
CA TRP A 39 0.40 2.87 13.21
C TRP A 39 -0.03 1.72 14.12
N ILE A 40 0.93 0.88 14.56
CA ILE A 40 0.66 -0.23 15.49
C ILE A 40 0.14 0.31 16.83
N SER A 41 0.78 1.35 17.36
CA SER A 41 0.40 1.92 18.65
C SER A 41 -0.99 2.54 18.63
N ALA A 42 -1.43 3.06 17.49
CA ALA A 42 -2.79 3.56 17.31
C ALA A 42 -3.84 2.44 17.28
N HIS A 43 -3.49 1.27 16.75
CA HIS A 43 -4.44 0.16 16.55
C HIS A 43 -4.41 -0.90 17.66
N LYS A 44 -3.36 -0.94 18.50
CA LYS A 44 -3.18 -1.99 19.51
C LYS A 44 -4.27 -2.11 20.58
N HIS A 45 -5.12 -1.09 20.71
CA HIS A 45 -6.24 -1.05 21.65
C HIS A 45 -7.61 -1.09 20.95
N SER A 46 -7.65 -1.36 19.64
CA SER A 46 -8.90 -1.40 18.88
C SER A 46 -9.63 -2.74 19.06
N ASP A 47 -10.96 -2.70 19.04
CA ASP A 47 -11.79 -3.91 19.11
C ASP A 47 -11.47 -4.89 17.97
N GLY A 48 -11.24 -6.16 18.34
CA GLY A 48 -10.81 -7.23 17.45
C GLY A 48 -9.29 -7.37 17.31
N TRP A 49 -8.50 -6.53 17.99
CA TRP A 49 -7.04 -6.66 18.11
C TRP A 49 -6.66 -7.58 19.28
N GLU A 50 -7.24 -8.78 19.33
CA GLU A 50 -6.92 -9.75 20.36
C GLU A 50 -5.73 -10.60 19.92
N GLY A 51 -4.64 -10.58 20.70
CA GLY A 51 -3.44 -11.40 20.44
C GLY A 51 -2.12 -10.63 20.38
N GLY A 52 -2.16 -9.29 20.38
CA GLY A 52 -0.96 -8.49 20.17
C GLY A 52 -0.31 -8.79 18.82
N PHE A 53 0.90 -8.28 18.61
CA PHE A 53 1.71 -8.55 17.43
C PHE A 53 2.91 -9.42 17.85
N PRO A 54 2.83 -10.75 17.87
CA PRO A 54 4.00 -11.60 18.08
C PRO A 54 5.05 -11.36 16.97
N SER A 55 4.56 -11.19 15.74
CA SER A 55 5.32 -10.98 14.52
C SER A 55 5.89 -9.57 14.36
N TYR A 56 5.45 -8.56 15.13
CA TYR A 56 6.10 -7.24 15.05
C TYR A 56 7.56 -7.36 15.40
N ASN A 57 7.93 -8.06 16.46
CA ASN A 57 9.34 -8.22 16.81
C ASN A 57 10.11 -8.98 15.72
N SER A 58 9.47 -9.96 15.08
CA SER A 58 10.05 -10.74 13.98
C SER A 58 10.27 -9.90 12.71
N VAL A 59 9.36 -8.98 12.40
CA VAL A 59 9.33 -8.20 11.16
C VAL A 59 9.97 -6.81 11.32
N SER A 60 9.85 -6.17 12.49
CA SER A 60 10.38 -4.83 12.77
C SER A 60 11.87 -4.81 13.10
N SER A 61 12.40 -5.92 13.63
CA SER A 61 13.82 -6.06 13.95
C SER A 61 14.70 -6.39 12.74
N LEU A 62 14.09 -6.70 11.59
CA LEU A 62 14.84 -6.96 10.37
C LEU A 62 15.49 -5.66 9.88
N PRO A 63 16.79 -5.68 9.57
CA PRO A 63 17.44 -4.53 8.95
C PRO A 63 16.77 -4.25 7.60
N ALA A 64 16.37 -3.00 7.38
CA ALA A 64 15.86 -2.59 6.08
C ALA A 64 17.00 -2.69 5.05
N GLU A 65 16.89 -3.63 4.12
CA GLU A 65 17.72 -3.63 2.93
C GLU A 65 17.23 -2.52 1.98
N GLY A 66 17.90 -1.38 2.00
CA GLY A 66 17.57 -0.24 1.14
C GLY A 66 16.30 0.49 1.59
N GLU A 67 15.32 0.60 0.68
CA GLU A 67 14.03 1.28 0.90
C GLU A 67 12.88 0.28 1.06
N LYS A 68 13.15 -0.97 1.45
CA LYS A 68 12.10 -1.96 1.68
C LYS A 68 11.16 -1.51 2.81
N GLN A 69 9.87 -1.73 2.62
CA GLN A 69 8.81 -1.44 3.58
C GLN A 69 7.83 -2.61 3.60
N VAL A 70 7.28 -2.89 4.78
CA VAL A 70 6.12 -3.79 4.90
C VAL A 70 4.88 -2.96 4.69
N ILE A 71 4.04 -3.36 3.74
CA ILE A 71 2.81 -2.65 3.39
C ILE A 71 1.63 -3.37 4.01
N VAL A 72 0.74 -2.63 4.67
CA VAL A 72 -0.45 -3.19 5.29
C VAL A 72 -1.74 -2.60 4.72
N LEU A 73 -2.72 -3.46 4.51
CA LEU A 73 -4.12 -3.07 4.31
C LEU A 73 -4.67 -2.60 5.66
N SER A 74 -4.74 -1.28 5.84
CA SER A 74 -5.24 -0.69 7.08
C SER A 74 -6.75 -0.88 7.22
N LYS A 75 -7.50 -0.62 6.14
CA LYS A 75 -8.95 -0.69 6.09
C LYS A 75 -9.45 -0.80 4.65
N VAL A 76 -10.67 -1.30 4.48
CA VAL A 76 -11.44 -1.20 3.24
C VAL A 76 -12.58 -0.19 3.43
N LEU A 77 -12.62 0.84 2.58
CA LEU A 77 -13.68 1.84 2.48
C LEU A 77 -14.85 1.24 1.72
N ALA A 78 -15.99 1.07 2.39
CA ALA A 78 -17.13 0.34 1.83
C ALA A 78 -17.71 1.03 0.59
N ASP A 79 -17.80 0.29 -0.51
CA ASP A 79 -18.41 0.69 -1.78
C ASP A 79 -18.92 -0.55 -2.52
N GLU A 80 -19.76 -0.35 -3.55
CA GLU A 80 -20.29 -1.42 -4.40
C GLU A 80 -19.18 -2.29 -5.02
N VAL A 81 -18.04 -1.69 -5.37
CA VAL A 81 -16.91 -2.40 -5.99
C VAL A 81 -16.21 -3.40 -5.05
N ASN A 82 -16.35 -3.24 -3.73
CA ASN A 82 -15.65 -4.06 -2.73
C ASN A 82 -16.60 -4.82 -1.79
N ILE A 83 -17.81 -5.11 -2.27
CA ILE A 83 -18.78 -5.97 -1.56
C ILE A 83 -18.10 -7.30 -1.19
N GLY A 84 -18.28 -7.71 0.07
CA GLY A 84 -17.64 -8.91 0.63
C GLY A 84 -16.23 -8.69 1.22
N TYR A 85 -15.57 -7.56 0.95
CA TYR A 85 -14.23 -7.26 1.47
C TYR A 85 -14.20 -6.21 2.59
N HIS A 86 -15.32 -5.59 2.93
CA HIS A 86 -15.46 -4.50 3.91
C HIS A 86 -14.94 -4.82 5.33
N LEU A 87 -14.93 -6.08 5.76
CA LEU A 87 -14.39 -6.49 7.08
C LEU A 87 -12.88 -6.75 7.07
N LYS A 88 -12.24 -6.75 5.89
CA LYS A 88 -10.79 -6.99 5.78
C LYS A 88 -10.03 -5.76 6.29
N LYS A 89 -9.19 -5.98 7.30
CA LYS A 89 -8.33 -4.97 7.92
C LYS A 89 -7.11 -5.67 8.52
N TRP A 90 -6.02 -4.93 8.68
CA TRP A 90 -4.81 -5.38 9.36
C TRP A 90 -4.19 -6.62 8.71
N LEU A 91 -4.02 -6.57 7.39
CA LEU A 91 -3.38 -7.63 6.61
C LEU A 91 -2.11 -7.10 5.95
N ILE A 92 -1.05 -7.90 5.87
CA ILE A 92 0.17 -7.58 5.11
C ILE A 92 -0.07 -7.86 3.64
N LEU A 93 0.29 -6.91 2.77
CA LEU A 93 0.28 -7.09 1.33
C LEU A 93 1.50 -7.88 0.88
N CYS A 94 1.25 -9.07 0.31
CA CYS A 94 2.29 -9.94 -0.25
C CYS A 94 2.55 -9.61 -1.71
N ARG A 95 1.47 -9.50 -2.50
CA ARG A 95 1.56 -9.40 -3.98
C ARG A 95 0.44 -8.57 -4.57
N VAL A 96 0.75 -7.93 -5.69
CA VAL A 96 -0.18 -7.29 -6.61
C VAL A 96 -0.09 -7.98 -7.96
N ASN A 97 -1.14 -8.69 -8.37
CA ASN A 97 -1.14 -9.47 -9.62
C ASN A 97 0.09 -10.38 -9.79
N GLY A 98 0.53 -11.03 -8.71
CA GLY A 98 1.69 -11.93 -8.67
C GLY A 98 3.05 -11.27 -8.37
N GLU A 99 3.16 -9.94 -8.49
CA GLU A 99 4.40 -9.18 -8.26
C GLU A 99 4.49 -8.69 -6.80
N VAL A 100 5.66 -8.77 -6.16
CA VAL A 100 5.87 -8.39 -4.75
C VAL A 100 6.30 -6.92 -4.68
N PRO A 101 5.51 -6.01 -4.07
CA PRO A 101 5.94 -4.63 -3.88
C PRO A 101 7.00 -4.53 -2.78
N ALA A 102 8.15 -3.91 -3.06
CA ALA A 102 9.17 -3.66 -2.05
C ALA A 102 8.84 -2.46 -1.17
N ASN A 103 8.09 -1.47 -1.68
CA ASN A 103 7.72 -0.26 -0.94
C ASN A 103 6.46 0.41 -1.52
N MET A 104 6.00 1.50 -0.88
CA MET A 104 4.79 2.22 -1.29
C MET A 104 4.87 2.79 -2.71
N ARG A 105 6.05 3.25 -3.16
CA ARG A 105 6.24 3.74 -4.55
C ARG A 105 6.08 2.61 -5.56
N GLU A 106 6.61 1.43 -5.24
CA GLU A 106 6.45 0.25 -6.08
C GLU A 106 5.01 -0.23 -6.11
N LEU A 107 4.27 -0.15 -5.00
CA LEU A 107 2.84 -0.41 -4.99
C LEU A 107 2.08 0.51 -5.97
N VAL A 108 2.35 1.82 -5.94
CA VAL A 108 1.77 2.77 -6.90
C VAL A 108 2.11 2.37 -8.33
N ARG A 109 3.35 1.96 -8.61
CA ARG A 109 3.79 1.49 -9.93
C ARG A 109 3.04 0.21 -10.36
N LEU A 110 2.86 -0.75 -9.47
CA LEU A 110 2.16 -2.02 -9.77
C LEU A 110 0.67 -1.82 -10.01
N ILE A 111 0.01 -0.99 -9.21
CA ILE A 111 -1.38 -0.56 -9.47
C ILE A 111 -1.44 0.18 -10.81
N SER A 112 -0.45 1.03 -11.08
CA SER A 112 -0.40 1.79 -12.32
C SER A 112 -0.34 0.89 -13.55
N LYS A 113 0.54 -0.12 -13.49
CA LYS A 113 0.70 -1.17 -14.51
C LYS A 113 -0.55 -2.04 -14.63
N ALA A 114 -1.30 -2.24 -13.55
CA ALA A 114 -2.51 -3.04 -13.55
C ALA A 114 -3.69 -2.35 -14.26
N GLY A 115 -3.63 -1.05 -14.55
CA GLY A 115 -4.71 -0.33 -15.22
C GLY A 115 -5.09 -0.83 -16.61
N SER A 116 -4.18 -1.54 -17.27
CA SER A 116 -4.42 -2.19 -18.57
C SER A 116 -4.96 -3.63 -18.43
N LYS A 117 -5.05 -4.17 -17.21
CA LYS A 117 -5.59 -5.50 -16.93
C LYS A 117 -7.08 -5.40 -16.59
N LYS A 118 -7.80 -6.52 -16.76
CA LYS A 118 -9.23 -6.62 -16.40
C LYS A 118 -9.44 -6.66 -14.88
N HIS A 119 -8.54 -7.34 -14.17
CA HIS A 119 -8.67 -7.57 -12.73
C HIS A 119 -7.43 -7.07 -12.00
N LEU A 120 -7.66 -6.59 -10.78
CA LEU A 120 -6.64 -6.23 -9.80
C LEU A 120 -6.73 -7.20 -8.62
N GLU A 121 -5.70 -8.02 -8.45
CA GLU A 121 -5.57 -8.95 -7.33
C GLU A 121 -4.58 -8.42 -6.30
N PHE A 122 -5.02 -8.34 -5.05
CA PHE A 122 -4.16 -8.16 -3.87
C PHE A 122 -4.10 -9.47 -3.08
N ARG A 123 -2.89 -10.04 -2.95
CA ARG A 123 -2.61 -11.18 -2.07
C ARG A 123 -2.16 -10.68 -0.71
N LEU A 124 -2.80 -11.14 0.34
CA LEU A 124 -2.70 -10.60 1.69
C LEU A 124 -2.62 -11.73 2.71
N HIS A 125 -1.82 -11.58 3.76
CA HIS A 125 -1.82 -12.50 4.89
C HIS A 125 -2.11 -11.77 6.21
N PRO A 126 -2.71 -12.42 7.21
CA PRO A 126 -2.90 -11.85 8.54
C PRO A 126 -1.56 -11.49 9.15
N ILE A 127 -1.49 -10.33 9.80
CA ILE A 127 -0.22 -9.89 10.38
C ILE A 127 0.23 -10.82 11.53
N ASN A 128 -0.72 -11.41 12.26
CA ASN A 128 -0.45 -12.18 13.48
C ASN A 128 -0.23 -13.68 13.23
N GLU A 129 -0.32 -14.16 11.99
CA GLU A 129 -0.30 -15.59 11.67
C GLU A 129 0.63 -15.86 10.47
N GLU A 130 1.84 -16.35 10.75
CA GLU A 130 2.84 -16.66 9.71
C GLU A 130 2.47 -17.92 8.90
N ASP A 131 1.71 -18.86 9.49
CA ASP A 131 1.30 -20.12 8.87
C ASP A 131 -0.01 -20.02 8.05
N PHE A 132 -0.55 -18.81 7.86
CA PHE A 132 -1.83 -18.64 7.16
C PHE A 132 -1.65 -18.49 5.65
N ASN A 133 -2.53 -19.13 4.89
CA ASN A 133 -2.54 -19.00 3.42
C ASN A 133 -2.86 -17.56 2.97
N GLU A 134 -2.20 -17.11 1.90
CA GLU A 134 -2.49 -15.82 1.27
C GLU A 134 -3.97 -15.75 0.85
N GLN A 135 -4.71 -14.80 1.41
CA GLN A 135 -6.05 -14.43 1.00
C GLN A 135 -5.98 -13.50 -0.21
N ALA A 136 -6.98 -13.55 -1.09
CA ALA A 136 -7.05 -12.68 -2.26
C ALA A 136 -8.22 -11.70 -2.15
N ILE A 137 -7.96 -10.43 -2.45
CA ILE A 137 -8.97 -9.45 -2.82
C ILE A 137 -8.85 -9.26 -4.34
N CYS A 138 -9.90 -9.60 -5.08
CA CYS A 138 -9.94 -9.45 -6.53
C CYS A 138 -11.01 -8.43 -6.90
N LEU A 139 -10.60 -7.36 -7.58
CA LEU A 139 -11.48 -6.28 -7.99
C LEU A 139 -11.49 -6.16 -9.52
N ASP A 140 -12.62 -5.74 -10.08
CA ASP A 140 -12.67 -5.33 -11.48
C ASP A 140 -11.99 -3.96 -11.64
N MET A 141 -11.00 -3.89 -12.54
CA MET A 141 -10.17 -2.70 -12.68
C MET A 141 -10.96 -1.53 -13.25
N GLU A 142 -11.95 -1.80 -14.11
CA GLU A 142 -12.75 -0.75 -14.73
C GLU A 142 -13.78 -0.19 -13.74
N GLU A 143 -14.41 -1.05 -12.95
CA GLU A 143 -15.28 -0.60 -11.84
C GLU A 143 -14.50 0.21 -10.81
N CYS A 144 -13.26 -0.19 -10.47
CA CYS A 144 -12.40 0.56 -9.56
C CYS A 144 -12.12 1.99 -10.05
N LYS A 145 -11.88 2.16 -11.37
CA LYS A 145 -11.66 3.49 -11.97
C LYS A 145 -12.92 4.36 -11.90
N GLN A 146 -14.09 3.77 -12.11
CA GLN A 146 -15.37 4.50 -12.09
C GLN A 146 -15.79 4.86 -10.66
N ALA A 147 -15.52 3.98 -9.70
CA ALA A 147 -15.86 4.19 -8.29
C ALA A 147 -14.89 5.10 -7.54
N GLU A 148 -13.67 5.32 -8.04
CA GLU A 148 -12.62 6.08 -7.36
C GLU A 148 -13.12 7.44 -6.83
N ASP A 149 -13.64 8.28 -7.72
CA ASP A 149 -14.14 9.61 -7.40
C ASP A 149 -15.24 9.58 -6.33
N ARG A 150 -16.13 8.58 -6.42
CA ARG A 150 -17.23 8.39 -5.47
C ARG A 150 -16.70 8.02 -4.09
N ILE A 151 -15.80 7.04 -4.02
CA ILE A 151 -15.18 6.57 -2.78
C ILE A 151 -14.43 7.70 -2.09
N LEU A 152 -13.58 8.43 -2.84
CA LEU A 152 -12.77 9.52 -2.27
C LEU A 152 -13.65 10.66 -1.73
N LYS A 153 -14.68 11.07 -2.50
CA LYS A 153 -15.60 12.13 -2.06
C LYS A 153 -16.42 11.72 -0.84
N GLN A 154 -16.95 10.50 -0.83
CA GLN A 154 -17.75 9.98 0.28
C GLN A 154 -16.96 9.93 1.59
N HIS A 155 -15.67 9.63 1.51
CA HIS A 155 -14.77 9.55 2.67
C HIS A 155 -13.96 10.82 2.93
N MET A 156 -14.23 11.91 2.20
CA MET A 156 -13.52 13.20 2.32
C MET A 156 -12.00 13.08 2.15
N ILE A 157 -11.56 12.23 1.23
CA ILE A 157 -10.15 12.00 0.91
C ILE A 157 -9.78 12.84 -0.31
N ALA A 158 -8.73 13.64 -0.20
CA ALA A 158 -8.35 14.60 -1.24
C ALA A 158 -7.74 13.96 -2.50
N SER A 159 -6.99 12.86 -2.33
CA SER A 159 -6.38 12.12 -3.43
C SER A 159 -6.21 10.64 -3.08
N TRP A 160 -6.17 9.79 -4.10
CA TRP A 160 -6.00 8.35 -3.95
C TRP A 160 -4.62 7.96 -3.38
N CYS A 161 -3.60 8.80 -3.46
CA CYS A 161 -2.31 8.53 -2.82
C CYS A 161 -1.70 9.82 -2.25
N SER A 162 -0.75 9.66 -1.34
CA SER A 162 0.04 10.78 -0.81
C SER A 162 1.14 11.22 -1.79
N ASP A 163 1.54 12.50 -1.74
CA ASP A 163 2.47 13.06 -2.71
C ASP A 163 3.86 12.40 -2.69
N ASP A 164 4.28 11.90 -1.53
CA ASP A 164 5.60 11.29 -1.32
C ASP A 164 5.74 9.92 -1.99
N VAL A 165 4.64 9.21 -2.26
CA VAL A 165 4.66 7.85 -2.84
C VAL A 165 4.58 7.86 -4.37
N ILE A 166 4.36 9.03 -4.98
CA ILE A 166 4.31 9.16 -6.45
C ILE A 166 5.73 8.92 -7.01
N PRO A 167 5.92 7.91 -7.88
CA PRO A 167 7.20 7.69 -8.56
C PRO A 167 7.53 8.84 -9.50
N ALA A 168 8.80 9.23 -9.61
CA ALA A 168 9.25 10.31 -10.49
C ALA A 168 8.97 10.07 -11.98
N GLU A 169 8.70 8.82 -12.38
CA GLU A 169 8.33 8.43 -13.74
C GLU A 169 6.87 8.77 -14.10
N ILE A 170 6.05 9.10 -13.09
CA ILE A 170 4.62 9.37 -13.21
C ILE A 170 4.39 10.87 -13.04
N ASP A 171 3.75 11.51 -14.02
CA ASP A 171 3.44 12.94 -13.96
C ASP A 171 2.48 13.25 -12.79
N VAL A 172 2.93 14.14 -11.88
CA VAL A 172 2.23 14.54 -10.65
C VAL A 172 0.87 15.17 -10.94
N THR A 173 0.70 15.79 -12.11
CA THR A 173 -0.59 16.36 -12.55
C THR A 173 -1.60 15.24 -12.87
N SER A 174 -1.10 14.14 -13.40
CA SER A 174 -1.84 12.91 -13.67
C SER A 174 -1.99 12.02 -12.44
N ALA A 175 -1.21 12.26 -11.37
CA ALA A 175 -1.24 11.47 -10.15
C ALA A 175 -2.40 11.80 -9.20
N LYS A 176 -3.19 12.86 -9.46
CA LYS A 176 -4.34 13.21 -8.59
C LYS A 176 -5.50 12.23 -8.68
N THR A 177 -5.63 11.55 -9.82
CA THR A 177 -6.62 10.50 -10.06
C THR A 177 -5.87 9.24 -10.52
N MET A 178 -6.23 8.08 -9.98
CA MET A 178 -5.66 6.79 -10.38
C MET A 178 -5.79 6.65 -11.90
N VAL A 179 -6.98 6.95 -12.47
CA VAL A 179 -7.24 6.89 -13.92
C VAL A 179 -6.21 7.63 -14.78
N SER A 180 -5.77 8.83 -14.39
CA SER A 180 -4.76 9.60 -15.15
C SER A 180 -3.35 9.05 -14.96
N THR A 181 -3.05 8.51 -13.78
CA THR A 181 -1.80 7.79 -13.47
C THR A 181 -1.65 6.56 -14.38
N LEU A 182 -2.74 5.83 -14.63
CA LEU A 182 -2.78 4.66 -15.52
C LEU A 182 -2.51 5.03 -16.98
N LYS A 183 -3.05 6.16 -17.46
CA LYS A 183 -2.88 6.63 -18.85
C LYS A 183 -1.45 7.06 -19.16
N CYS A 184 -0.71 7.59 -18.19
CA CYS A 184 0.66 8.07 -18.42
C CYS A 184 1.67 6.95 -18.75
N THR A 185 1.36 5.70 -18.40
CA THR A 185 2.24 4.54 -18.63
C THR A 185 2.05 3.87 -20.00
N SER A 186 0.97 4.17 -20.73
CA SER A 186 0.70 3.56 -22.03
C SER A 186 1.38 4.23 -23.23
N ASP A 187 2.04 5.38 -23.05
CA ASP A 187 2.40 6.26 -24.18
C ASP A 187 3.92 6.52 -24.39
N LYS A 188 4.81 5.74 -23.78
CA LYS A 188 6.24 5.79 -24.13
C LYS A 188 6.65 4.60 -25.00
N PRO A 189 6.78 4.76 -26.33
CA PRO A 189 7.49 3.79 -27.14
C PRO A 189 8.95 3.76 -26.69
N LYS A 190 9.46 2.57 -26.35
CA LYS A 190 10.88 2.33 -26.14
C LYS A 190 11.61 2.58 -27.46
N THR A 191 12.14 3.78 -27.65
CA THR A 191 13.13 4.04 -28.70
C THR A 191 14.43 3.39 -28.24
N ALA A 192 14.75 2.25 -28.85
CA ALA A 192 16.06 1.63 -28.77
C ALA A 192 17.07 2.50 -29.53
N ALA A 193 18.20 2.80 -28.90
CA ALA A 193 19.44 3.24 -29.52
C ALA A 193 20.60 2.60 -28.75
#